data_AF-A0A453S7R4-F1
#
_entry.id   AF-A0A453S7R4-F1
#
_cell.length_a   1.000
_cell.length_b   1.000
_cell.length_c   1.000
_cell.angle_alpha   90.00
_cell.angle_beta   90.00
_cell.angle_gamma   90.00
#
_symmetry.space_group_name_H-M   'P 1'
#
loop_
_entity.id
_entity.type
_entity.pdbx_description
1 polymer ?
#
loop_
_entity_poly.entity_id
_entity_poly.type
_entity_poly.pdbx_seq_one_letter_code
_entity_poly.pdbx_strand_id
1 'polypeptide(L)' 'DVSQLPDICDDVDFCSKLAKEESVILLPGKSLGMGNWLRITFASEPPTLKQGLERVKSFCRRHQSQAN' A
#
# COMPACT_ATOMS: atom_id res chain seq x y z
N ASP A 1 2.35 -3.61 9.08
CA ASP A 1 1.05 -3.61 9.77
C ASP A 1 0.50 -2.20 9.70
N VAL A 2 -0.81 -2.05 9.45
CA VAL A 2 -1.50 -0.74 9.43
C VAL A 2 -1.39 -0.02 10.78
N SER A 3 -1.18 -0.76 11.88
CA SER A 3 -0.87 -0.18 13.20
C SER A 3 0.37 0.73 13.23
N GLN A 4 1.28 0.59 12.25
CA GLN A 4 2.49 1.40 12.13
C GLN A 4 2.28 2.68 11.31
N LEU A 5 1.07 2.87 10.77
CA LEU A 5 0.70 3.94 9.84
C LEU A 5 -0.44 4.75 10.47
N PRO A 6 -0.16 5.67 11.42
CA PRO A 6 -1.16 6.26 12.31
C PRO A 6 -2.29 7.03 11.60
N ASP A 7 -2.06 7.50 10.37
CA ASP A 7 -3.07 8.20 9.58
C ASP A 7 -3.82 7.29 8.59
N ILE A 8 -3.62 5.97 8.65
CA ILE A 8 -4.24 4.98 7.76
C ILE A 8 -5.10 4.02 8.58
N CYS A 9 -6.41 3.99 8.31
CA CYS A 9 -7.35 3.24 9.15
C CYS A 9 -7.40 1.73 8.87
N ASP A 10 -7.46 1.33 7.60
CA ASP A 10 -7.53 -0.07 7.18
C ASP A 10 -6.89 -0.26 5.80
N ASP A 11 -6.93 -1.50 5.28
CA ASP A 11 -6.41 -1.84 3.94
C ASP A 11 -7.12 -1.09 2.80
N VAL A 12 -8.40 -0.73 2.95
CA VAL A 12 -9.13 0.04 1.94
C VAL A 12 -8.63 1.49 1.92
N ASP A 13 -8.48 2.12 3.08
CA ASP A 13 -7.92 3.46 3.18
C ASP A 13 -6.47 3.51 2.67
N PHE A 14 -5.64 2.52 3.03
CA PHE A 14 -4.28 2.36 2.50
C PHE A 14 -4.27 2.37 0.96
N CYS A 15 -5.07 1.52 0.33
CA CYS A 15 -5.14 1.41 -1.13
C CYS A 15 -5.66 2.71 -1.78
N SER A 16 -6.63 3.38 -1.15
CA SER A 16 -7.20 4.65 -1.63
C SER A 16 -6.16 5.77 -1.64
N LYS A 17 -5.41 5.94 -0.54
CA LYS A 17 -4.34 6.93 -0.43
C LYS A 17 -3.18 6.63 -1.37
N LEU A 18 -2.73 5.38 -1.42
CA LEU A 18 -1.66 4.94 -2.32
C LEU A 18 -2.00 5.24 -3.80
N ALA A 19 -3.23 5.00 -4.22
CA ALA A 19 -3.66 5.31 -5.58
C ALA A 19 -3.63 6.83 -5.87
N LYS A 20 -4.03 7.66 -4.89
CA LYS A 20 -4.05 9.13 -5.04
C LYS A 20 -2.66 9.75 -5.04
N GLU A 21 -1.80 9.32 -4.13
CA GLU A 21 -0.50 9.95 -3.88
C GLU A 21 0.60 9.36 -4.76
N GLU A 22 0.56 8.06 -4.97
CA GLU A 22 1.59 7.32 -5.68
C GLU A 22 1.06 6.70 -6.98
N SER A 23 -0.14 6.99 -7.47
CA SER A 23 -0.67 6.38 -8.72
C SER A 23 -0.44 4.86 -8.83
N VAL A 24 -0.44 4.14 -7.71
CA VAL A 24 -0.27 2.69 -7.63
C VAL A 24 -1.57 2.09 -7.12
N ILE A 25 -2.12 1.14 -7.86
CA ILE A 25 -3.38 0.46 -7.51
C ILE A 25 -3.05 -0.94 -6.99
N LEU A 26 -3.43 -1.21 -5.74
CA LEU A 26 -3.39 -2.54 -5.14
C LEU A 26 -4.82 -2.95 -4.76
N LEU A 27 -5.06 -4.26 -4.64
CA LEU A 27 -6.35 -4.76 -4.17
C LEU A 27 -6.34 -4.89 -2.64
N PRO A 28 -7.27 -4.23 -1.92
CA PRO A 28 -7.42 -4.43 -0.48
C PRO A 28 -7.99 -5.83 -0.19
N GLY A 29 -7.41 -6.50 0.80
CA GLY A 29 -7.74 -7.87 1.19
C GLY A 29 -9.15 -8.04 1.74
N LYS A 30 -9.75 -6.97 2.28
CA LYS A 30 -11.16 -6.90 2.66
C LYS A 30 -12.11 -7.33 1.52
N SER A 31 -11.74 -7.04 0.26
CA SER A 31 -12.50 -7.48 -0.93
C SER A 31 -12.47 -8.99 -1.16
N LEU A 32 -11.55 -9.69 -0.49
CA LEU A 32 -11.34 -11.15 -0.55
C LEU A 32 -11.63 -11.82 0.81
N GLY A 33 -12.23 -11.12 1.77
CA GLY A 33 -12.49 -11.65 3.12
C GLY A 33 -11.24 -11.73 4.02
N MET A 34 -10.15 -11.06 3.64
CA MET A 34 -8.87 -11.03 4.37
C MET A 34 -8.54 -9.61 4.83
N GLY A 35 -9.20 -9.14 5.88
CA GLY A 35 -8.98 -7.76 6.38
C GLY A 35 -7.52 -7.47 6.74
N ASN A 36 -7.07 -6.25 6.44
CA ASN A 36 -5.70 -5.77 6.67
C ASN A 36 -4.60 -6.49 5.85
N TRP A 37 -4.98 -7.26 4.81
CA TRP A 37 -4.06 -7.81 3.82
C TRP A 37 -4.09 -7.00 2.51
N LEU A 38 -3.05 -7.13 1.70
CA LEU A 38 -2.97 -6.52 0.37
C LEU A 38 -2.65 -7.61 -0.66
N ARG A 39 -3.25 -7.53 -1.85
CA ARG A 39 -2.87 -8.37 -2.99
C ARG A 39 -2.12 -7.53 -4.02
N ILE A 40 -0.87 -7.92 -4.27
CA ILE A 40 -0.01 -7.33 -5.30
C ILE A 40 -0.05 -8.23 -6.54
N THR A 41 -0.44 -7.67 -7.68
CA THR A 41 -0.38 -8.37 -8.97
C THR A 41 1.02 -8.20 -9.57
N PHE A 42 1.65 -9.31 -9.96
CA PHE A 42 3.00 -9.32 -10.55
C PHE A 42 3.00 -9.63 -12.06
N ALA A 43 1.85 -9.50 -12.72
CA ALA A 43 1.67 -9.71 -14.17
C ALA A 43 2.14 -8.52 -15.03
N SER A 44 3.15 -7.78 -14.56
CA SER A 44 3.77 -6.66 -15.26
C SER A 44 5.26 -6.94 -15.46
N GLU A 45 5.88 -6.25 -16.40
CA GLU A 45 7.32 -6.42 -16.61
C GLU A 45 8.13 -6.10 -15.34
N PRO A 46 9.24 -6.82 -15.08
CA PRO A 46 10.03 -6.64 -13.87
C PRO A 46 10.44 -5.18 -13.57
N PRO A 47 10.84 -4.35 -14.56
CA PRO A 47 11.17 -2.95 -14.29
C PRO A 47 9.98 -2.13 -13.77
N THR A 48 8.81 -2.29 -14.38
CA THR A 48 7.57 -1.61 -13.96
C THR A 48 7.14 -2.07 -12.58
N LEU A 49 7.19 -3.38 -12.30
CA LEU A 49 6.87 -3.92 -10.98
C LEU A 49 7.81 -3.36 -9.91
N LYS A 50 9.12 -3.32 -10.19
CA LYS A 50 10.11 -2.77 -9.26
C LYS A 50 9.86 -1.28 -8.98
N GLN A 51 9.56 -0.49 -10.00
CA GLN A 51 9.21 0.92 -9.84
C GLN A 51 7.96 1.10 -8.97
N GLY A 52 6.91 0.31 -9.22
CA GLY A 52 5.69 0.34 -8.41
C GLY A 52 5.95 0.01 -6.94
N LEU A 53 6.77 -1.03 -6.67
CA LEU A 53 7.13 -1.42 -5.31
C LEU A 53 7.97 -0.36 -4.57
N GLU A 54 8.87 0.36 -5.26
CA GLU A 54 9.61 1.47 -4.64
C GLU A 54 8.70 2.66 -4.28
N ARG A 55 7.63 2.90 -5.06
CA ARG A 55 6.60 3.91 -4.72
C ARG A 55 5.80 3.48 -3.48
N VAL A 56 5.40 2.21 -3.39
CA VAL A 56 4.75 1.65 -2.19
C VAL A 56 5.63 1.81 -0.96
N LYS A 57 6.93 1.51 -1.07
CA LYS A 57 7.89 1.67 0.02
C LYS A 57 8.05 3.14 0.44
N SER A 58 8.09 4.06 -0.51
CA SER A 58 8.15 5.50 -0.24
C SER A 58 6.88 5.99 0.47
N PHE A 59 5.71 5.56 0.02
CA PHE A 59 4.43 5.79 0.70
C PHE A 59 4.46 5.31 2.14
N CYS A 60 4.79 4.04 2.39
CA CYS A 60 4.87 3.51 3.74
C CYS A 60 5.80 4.32 4.64
N ARG A 61 6.96 4.77 4.15
CA ARG A 61 7.90 5.61 4.93
C ARG A 61 7.33 6.98 5.29
N ARG A 62 6.57 7.61 4.38
CA ARG A 62 5.93 8.90 4.63
C ARG A 62 4.83 8.82 5.68
N HIS A 63 4.11 7.70 5.71
CA HIS A 63 2.99 7.44 6.62
C HIS A 63 3.39 6.71 7.90
N GLN A 64 4.64 6.27 8.04
CA GLN A 64 5.12 5.65 9.27
C GLN A 64 5.09 6.66 10.43
N SER A 65 4.68 6.21 11.62
CA SER A 65 4.86 7.02 12.82
C SER A 65 6.35 7.35 12.98
N GLN A 66 6.70 8.62 13.19
CA GLN A 66 8.01 8.95 13.74
C GLN A 66 8.03 8.43 15.17
N ALA A 67 8.60 7.24 15.37
CA ALA A 67 9.07 6.85 16.68
C ALA A 67 10.20 7.82 17.03
N ASN A 68 9.95 8.72 17.98
CA ASN A 68 11.01 9.35 18.76
C ASN A 68 11.72 8.28 19.59
#